data_AF-A0A924THP8-F1
#
_entry.id   AF-A0A924THP8-F1
#
_cell.length_a   1.000
_cell.length_b   1.000
_cell.length_c   1.000
_cell.angle_alpha   90.00
_cell.angle_beta   90.00
_cell.angle_gamma   90.00
#
_symmetry.space_group_name_H-M   'P 1'
#
loop_
_entity.id
_entity.type
_entity.pdbx_description
1 polymer ?
#
loop_
_entity_poly.entity_id
_entity_poly.type
_entity_poly.pdbx_seq_one_letter_code
_entity_poly.pdbx_strand_id
1 'polypeptide(L)' 'MHRTRIKICGLTRETDVEAAVNAGADAIGFVLYAASARSVSVTRAAELIKYMPAFVTPILLLVNASEELLAQALV' A
#
# COMPACT_ATOMS: atom_id res chain seq x y z
N MET A 1 -19.72 17.81 -9.83
CA MET A 1 -19.37 17.64 -8.39
C MET A 1 -18.05 16.91 -8.30
N HIS A 2 -17.10 17.36 -7.48
CA HIS A 2 -15.84 16.64 -7.23
C HIS A 2 -16.01 15.69 -6.05
N ARG A 3 -15.75 14.40 -6.26
CA ARG A 3 -15.71 13.40 -5.18
C ARG A 3 -14.35 13.49 -4.48
N THR A 4 -14.34 13.60 -3.15
CA THR A 4 -13.14 13.48 -2.34
C THR A 4 -12.56 12.08 -2.44
N ARG A 5 -11.27 11.95 -2.77
CA ARG A 5 -10.56 10.67 -2.80
C ARG A 5 -9.92 10.35 -1.46
N ILE A 6 -9.96 9.09 -1.05
CA ILE A 6 -9.49 8.61 0.26
C ILE A 6 -8.39 7.56 0.07
N LYS A 7 -7.28 7.74 0.79
CA LYS A 7 -6.19 6.77 0.91
C LYS A 7 -6.05 6.30 2.35
N ILE A 8 -6.05 4.99 2.57
CA ILE A 8 -5.74 4.37 3.86
C ILE A 8 -4.28 3.88 3.84
N CYS A 9 -3.47 4.22 4.84
CA CYS A 9 -2.02 4.05 4.78
C CYS A 9 -1.45 3.17 5.90
N GLY A 10 -0.42 2.40 5.57
CA GLY A 10 0.34 1.58 6.51
C GLY A 10 -0.40 0.33 6.93
N LEU A 11 -1.17 -0.27 6.02
CA LEU A 11 -1.83 -1.55 6.26
C LEU A 11 -0.84 -2.70 6.13
N THR A 12 -0.95 -3.69 7.02
CA THR A 12 0.01 -4.81 7.12
C THR A 12 -0.66 -6.19 7.11
N ARG A 13 -2.00 -6.22 7.17
CA ARG A 13 -2.83 -7.43 7.25
C ARG A 13 -3.92 -7.41 6.18
N GLU A 14 -4.26 -8.60 5.70
CA GLU A 14 -5.28 -8.88 4.71
C GLU A 14 -6.63 -8.32 5.13
N THR A 15 -7.04 -8.59 6.36
CA THR A 15 -8.34 -8.15 6.91
C THR A 15 -8.50 -6.63 6.88
N ASP A 16 -7.42 -5.88 7.08
CA ASP A 16 -7.46 -4.42 7.05
C ASP A 16 -7.55 -3.89 5.62
N VAL A 17 -6.88 -4.57 4.68
CA VAL A 17 -6.95 -4.26 3.24
C VAL A 17 -8.37 -4.49 2.74
N GLU A 18 -8.95 -5.66 3.03
CA GLU A 18 -10.33 -5.98 2.67
C GLU A 18 -11.33 -5.00 3.28
N ALA A 19 -11.16 -4.64 4.55
CA ALA A 19 -12.00 -3.64 5.21
C ALA A 19 -11.90 -2.27 4.52
N ALA A 20 -10.69 -1.82 4.16
CA ALA A 20 -10.49 -0.55 3.47
C ALA A 20 -11.09 -0.55 2.05
N VAL A 21 -10.96 -1.66 1.31
CA VAL A 21 -11.60 -1.86 0.01
C VAL A 21 -13.13 -1.78 0.15
N ASN A 22 -13.71 -2.54 1.09
CA ASN A 22 -15.15 -2.58 1.31
C ASN A 22 -15.71 -1.23 1.78
N ALA A 23 -14.90 -0.42 2.47
CA ALA A 23 -15.26 0.94 2.87
C ALA A 23 -15.19 1.96 1.72
N GLY A 24 -14.73 1.56 0.52
CA GLY A 24 -14.67 2.43 -0.65
C GLY A 24 -13.42 3.32 -0.72
N ALA A 25 -12.30 2.89 -0.12
CA ALA A 25 -11.02 3.59 -0.29
C ALA A 25 -10.60 3.60 -1.77
N ASP A 26 -10.08 4.74 -2.24
CA ASP A 26 -9.58 4.89 -3.61
C ASP A 26 -8.13 4.39 -3.75
N ALA A 27 -7.39 4.35 -2.64
CA ALA A 27 -6.01 3.87 -2.61
C ALA A 27 -5.64 3.25 -1.26
N ILE A 28 -4.70 2.31 -1.30
CA ILE A 28 -4.12 1.68 -0.11
C ILE A 28 -2.60 1.83 -0.14
N GLY A 29 -2.03 2.28 0.98
CA GLY A 29 -0.60 2.53 1.13
C GLY A 29 0.12 1.47 1.94
N PHE A 30 1.24 0.97 1.42
CA PHE A 30 2.16 0.06 2.11
C PHE A 30 3.48 0.78 2.38
N VAL A 31 4.04 0.61 3.58
CA VAL A 31 5.25 1.33 3.99
C VAL A 31 6.46 0.43 3.80
N LEU A 32 7.40 0.85 2.93
CA LEU A 32 8.68 0.18 2.69
C LEU A 32 9.80 0.96 3.39
N TYR A 33 9.68 1.11 4.72
CA TYR A 33 10.67 1.81 5.54
C TYR A 33 10.80 1.13 6.89
N ALA A 34 11.92 0.44 7.10
CA ALA A 34 12.13 -0.49 8.21
C ALA A 34 11.97 0.13 9.61
N ALA A 35 12.25 1.43 9.79
CA ALA A 35 12.09 2.08 11.09
C ALA A 35 10.61 2.38 11.45
N SER A 36 9.68 2.21 10.51
CA SER A 36 8.25 2.30 10.79
C SER A 36 7.71 1.00 11.37
N ALA A 37 6.94 1.08 12.46
CA ALA A 37 6.18 -0.06 12.99
C ALA A 37 5.14 -0.63 11.99
N ARG A 38 4.83 0.12 10.93
CA ARG A 38 3.90 -0.28 9.85
C ARG A 38 4.64 -0.79 8.59
N SER A 39 5.94 -1.04 8.72
CA SER A 39 6.80 -1.53 7.64
C SER A 39 6.35 -2.90 7.15
N VAL A 40 6.36 -3.09 5.83
CA VAL A 40 6.24 -4.40 5.17
C VAL A 40 7.39 -4.58 4.17
N SER A 41 7.72 -5.81 3.80
CA SER A 41 8.63 -6.08 2.69
C SER A 41 7.94 -5.83 1.34
N VAL A 42 8.72 -5.69 0.26
CA VAL A 42 8.19 -5.61 -1.12
C VAL A 42 7.32 -6.83 -1.44
N THR A 43 7.82 -8.04 -1.12
CA THR A 43 7.07 -9.29 -1.30
C THR A 43 5.76 -9.28 -0.53
N ARG A 44 5.77 -8.80 0.73
CA ARG A 44 4.56 -8.72 1.54
C ARG A 44 3.57 -7.70 1.01
N ALA A 45 4.03 -6.55 0.52
CA ALA A 45 3.17 -5.59 -0.16
C ALA A 45 2.51 -6.22 -1.41
N ALA A 46 3.28 -6.94 -2.23
CA ALA A 46 2.75 -7.64 -3.40
C ALA A 46 1.69 -8.70 -3.06
N GLU A 47 1.83 -9.42 -1.93
CA GLU A 47 0.80 -10.33 -1.43
C GLU A 47 -0.48 -9.59 -1.04
N LEU A 48 -0.36 -8.50 -0.28
CA LEU A 48 -1.50 -7.71 0.18
C LEU A 48 -2.25 -7.03 -0.98
N ILE A 49 -1.55 -6.64 -2.04
CA ILE A 49 -2.13 -6.06 -3.25
C ILE A 49 -3.11 -7.03 -3.93
N LYS A 50 -2.93 -8.35 -3.79
CA LYS A 50 -3.85 -9.35 -4.39
C LYS A 50 -5.27 -9.29 -3.82
N TYR A 51 -5.46 -8.68 -2.65
CA TYR A 51 -6.77 -8.47 -2.03
C TYR A 51 -7.47 -7.19 -2.53
N MET A 52 -6.82 -6.43 -3.41
CA MET A 52 -7.35 -5.17 -3.93
C MET A 52 -7.97 -5.37 -5.33
N PRO A 53 -9.18 -4.86 -5.60
CA PRO A 53 -9.74 -4.87 -6.94
C PRO A 53 -9.07 -3.81 -7.82
N ALA A 54 -9.19 -3.94 -9.14
CA ALA A 54 -8.51 -3.10 -10.13
C ALA A 54 -8.71 -1.58 -9.97
N PHE A 55 -9.76 -1.15 -9.28
CA PHE A 55 -10.11 0.27 -9.10
C PHE A 55 -9.53 0.90 -7.84
N VAL A 56 -8.80 0.14 -7.00
CA VAL A 56 -8.11 0.68 -5.82
C VAL A 56 -6.62 0.76 -6.11
N THR A 57 -6.04 1.95 -5.99
CA THR A 57 -4.63 2.17 -6.35
C THR A 57 -3.70 1.70 -5.22
N PRO A 58 -2.80 0.73 -5.47
CA PRO A 58 -1.73 0.41 -4.51
C PRO A 58 -0.65 1.50 -4.54
N ILE A 59 -0.16 1.89 -3.36
CA ILE A 59 0.86 2.94 -3.21
C ILE A 59 1.96 2.44 -2.28
N LEU A 60 3.21 2.56 -2.71
CA LEU A 60 4.37 2.31 -1.86
C LEU A 60 4.87 3.63 -1.28
N LEU A 61 5.04 3.68 0.04
CA LEU A 61 5.70 4.78 0.75
C LEU A 61 7.14 4.39 1.02
N LEU A 62 8.06 5.20 0.53
CA LEU A 62 9.49 5.05 0.76
C LEU A 62 10.06 6.32 1.40
N VAL A 63 11.14 6.18 2.15
CA VAL A 63 11.87 7.30 2.77
C VAL A 63 13.34 7.15 2.42
N ASN A 64 13.90 8.11 1.67
CA ASN A 64 15.31 8.12 1.25
C ASN A 64 15.78 6.74 0.73
N ALA A 65 14.95 6.12 -0.14
CA ALA A 65 15.21 4.77 -0.61
C ALA A 65 16.53 4.69 -1.37
N SER A 66 17.22 3.56 -1.22
CA SER A 66 18.33 3.23 -2.11
C SER A 66 17.80 2.90 -3.51
N GLU A 67 18.66 2.99 -4.53
CA GLU A 67 18.29 2.65 -5.91
C GLU A 67 17.85 1.18 -6.03
N GLU A 68 18.45 0.28 -5.24
CA GLU A 68 18.09 -1.13 -5.23
C GLU A 68 16.67 -1.35 -4.71
N LEU A 69 16.28 -0.67 -3.62
CA LEU A 69 14.92 -0.76 -3.10
C LEU A 69 13.91 -0.13 -4.07
N LEU A 70 14.27 1.00 -4.70
CA LEU A 70 13.43 1.65 -5.69
C LEU A 70 13.18 0.74 -6.90
N ALA A 71 14.23 0.07 -7.41
CA ALA A 71 14.10 -0.88 -8.52
C ALA A 71 13.19 -2.07 -8.17
N GLN A 72 13.27 -2.58 -6.94
CA GLN A 72 12.39 -3.66 -6.47
C GLN A 72 10.93 -3.20 -6.31
N ALA A 73 10.70 -1.93 -5.99
CA ALA A 73 9.38 -1.36 -5.73
C ALA A 73 8.60 -0.99 -7.02
N LEU A 74 9.25 -0.93 -8.18
CA LEU A 74 8.67 -0.50 -9.45
C LEU A 74 8.14 -1.65 -10.33
N VAL A 75 8.09 -2.88 -9.82
CA VAL A 75 7.73 -4.10 -10.57
C VAL A 75 6.25 -4.45 -10.45
#